data_AF-A0A3P7JDZ5-F1
#
_entry.id   AF-A0A3P7JDZ5-F1
#
_cell.length_a   1.000
_cell.length_b   1.000
_cell.length_c   1.000
_cell.angle_alpha   90.00
_cell.angle_beta   90.00
_cell.angle_gamma   90.00
#
_symmetry.space_group_name_H-M   'P 1'
#
loop_
_entity.id
_entity.type
_entity.pdbx_description
1 polymer ?
#
loop_
_entity_poly.entity_id
_entity_poly.type
_entity_poly.pdbx_seq_one_letter_code
_entity_poly.pdbx_strand_id
1 'polypeptide(L)'
;MAKPIPCLLSFADENNRVIVEHACNKIFDRPQVMMRDREYVKRKLRDLVKEGKERLMVISDFDYTLSRFEDAHGGRCWTTHNVFDYCTREFDPKLAAKFKLLWDKYFPI
;
A
#
# COMPACT_ATOMS: atom_id res chain seq x y z
N MET A 1 -5.62 -27.61 -16.94
CA MET A 1 -4.25 -27.50 -16.39
C MET A 1 -3.70 -26.13 -16.78
N ALA A 2 -3.54 -25.21 -15.83
CA ALA A 2 -2.98 -23.89 -16.11
C ALA A 2 -1.47 -24.01 -16.27
N LYS A 3 -0.92 -23.50 -17.38
CA LYS A 3 0.53 -23.47 -17.61
C LYS A 3 1.15 -22.37 -16.73
N PRO A 4 2.30 -22.63 -16.07
CA PRO A 4 3.00 -21.58 -15.33
C PRO A 4 3.52 -20.52 -16.31
N ILE A 5 3.32 -19.25 -15.97
CA ILE A 5 3.97 -18.13 -16.66
C ILE A 5 5.46 -18.19 -16.27
N PRO A 6 6.41 -18.27 -17.22
CA PRO A 6 7.82 -18.30 -16.89
C PRO A 6 8.21 -16.97 -16.24
N CYS A 7 8.72 -17.02 -15.01
CA CYS A 7 9.33 -15.88 -14.36
C CYS A 7 10.64 -15.57 -15.09
N LEU A 8 10.64 -14.50 -15.87
CA LEU A 8 11.73 -14.08 -16.74
C LEU A 8 12.77 -13.31 -15.92
N LEU A 9 13.46 -13.99 -15.00
CA LEU A 9 14.54 -13.41 -14.21
C LEU A 9 15.67 -14.44 -14.01
N SER A 10 16.39 -14.71 -15.08
CA SER A 10 17.79 -15.14 -15.01
C SER A 10 18.60 -14.22 -15.93
N PHE A 11 19.89 -14.10 -15.62
CA PHE A 11 20.92 -13.27 -16.26
C PHE A 11 21.10 -11.86 -15.65
N ALA A 12 22.16 -11.76 -14.85
CA ALA A 12 22.77 -10.49 -14.46
C ALA A 12 23.40 -9.85 -15.71
N ASP A 13 22.90 -8.70 -16.14
CA ASP A 13 23.48 -7.91 -17.23
C ASP A 13 23.10 -6.44 -17.06
N GLU A 14 23.97 -5.53 -17.47
CA GLU A 14 23.83 -4.06 -17.30
C GLU A 14 22.46 -3.51 -17.75
N ASN A 15 21.81 -4.18 -18.71
CA ASN A 15 20.45 -3.90 -19.16
C ASN A 15 19.42 -3.89 -18.01
N ASN A 16 19.55 -4.76 -17.02
CA ASN A 16 18.64 -4.80 -15.87
C ASN A 16 18.81 -3.56 -14.96
N ARG A 17 20.04 -3.03 -14.85
CA ARG A 17 20.29 -1.80 -14.09
C ARG A 17 19.65 -0.59 -14.77
N VAL A 18 19.79 -0.49 -16.09
CA VAL A 18 19.19 0.59 -16.90
C VAL A 18 17.66 0.56 -16.81
N ILE A 19 17.05 -0.64 -16.87
CA ILE A 19 15.59 -0.81 -16.73
C ILE A 19 15.11 -0.38 -15.34
N VAL A 20 15.82 -0.78 -14.28
CA VAL A 20 15.48 -0.40 -12.89
C VAL A 20 15.61 1.11 -12.69
N GLU A 21 16.67 1.73 -13.21
CA GLU A 21 16.88 3.17 -13.10
C GLU A 21 15.80 3.96 -13.85
N HIS A 22 15.46 3.55 -15.08
CA HIS A 22 14.39 4.16 -15.86
C HIS A 22 13.01 4.01 -15.19
N ALA A 23 12.70 2.81 -14.65
CA ALA A 23 11.45 2.55 -13.93
C ALA A 23 11.36 3.38 -12.63
N CYS A 24 12.46 3.49 -11.88
CA CYS A 24 12.51 4.32 -10.67
C CYS A 24 12.28 5.79 -11.00
N ASN A 25 12.93 6.33 -12.03
CA ASN A 25 12.78 7.74 -12.42
C ASN A 25 11.32 8.06 -12.80
N LYS A 26 10.64 7.19 -13.56
CA LYS A 26 9.22 7.36 -13.90
C LYS A 26 8.30 7.41 -12.67
N ILE A 27 8.67 6.75 -11.57
CA ILE A 27 7.91 6.79 -10.30
C ILE A 27 8.29 8.04 -9.50
N PHE A 28 9.58 8.35 -9.40
CA PHE A 28 10.10 9.45 -8.59
C PHE A 28 9.72 10.83 -9.08
N ASP A 29 9.46 10.98 -10.37
CA ASP A 29 9.10 12.28 -10.96
C ASP A 29 7.60 12.56 -10.88
N ARG A 30 6.82 11.71 -10.20
CA ARG A 30 5.40 11.97 -9.91
C ARG A 30 5.25 13.01 -8.81
N PRO A 31 4.33 14.00 -8.94
CA PRO A 31 4.18 15.07 -7.96
C PRO A 31 3.70 14.59 -6.58
N GLN A 32 3.06 13.42 -6.51
CA GLN A 32 2.62 12.81 -5.25
C GLN A 32 3.76 12.11 -4.49
N VAL A 33 4.92 11.90 -5.12
CA VAL A 33 6.04 11.18 -4.53
C VAL A 33 7.01 12.19 -3.91
N MET A 34 6.93 12.32 -2.60
CA MET A 34 7.81 13.20 -1.82
C MET A 34 8.87 12.36 -1.11
N MET A 35 10.14 12.68 -1.34
CA MET A 35 11.28 11.97 -0.73
C MET A 35 12.21 12.95 -0.05
N ARG A 36 12.61 12.65 1.20
CA ARG A 36 13.60 13.46 1.93
C ARG A 36 15.00 13.36 1.32
N ASP A 37 15.42 12.15 0.95
CA ASP A 37 16.72 11.88 0.35
C ASP A 37 16.56 10.87 -0.79
N ARG A 38 16.63 11.38 -2.03
CA ARG A 38 16.43 10.59 -3.25
C ARG A 38 17.55 9.57 -3.46
N GLU A 39 18.79 9.90 -3.12
CA GLU A 39 19.93 9.01 -3.38
C GLU A 39 20.02 7.86 -2.37
N TYR A 40 19.62 8.11 -1.13
CA TYR A 40 19.48 7.05 -0.14
C TYR A 40 18.40 6.03 -0.54
N VAL A 41 17.24 6.49 -1.03
CA VAL A 41 16.16 5.61 -1.52
C VAL A 41 16.60 4.79 -2.72
N LYS A 42 17.28 5.40 -3.71
CA LYS A 42 17.84 4.69 -4.88
C LYS A 42 18.81 3.58 -4.48
N ARG A 43 19.63 3.79 -3.45
CA ARG A 43 20.56 2.77 -2.94
C ARG A 43 19.81 1.57 -2.38
N LYS A 44 18.81 1.82 -1.50
CA LYS A 44 17.98 0.74 -0.93
C LYS A 44 17.28 -0.08 -2.00
N LEU A 45 16.69 0.57 -3.02
CA LEU A 45 16.02 -0.15 -4.11
C LEU A 45 17.00 -1.02 -4.91
N ARG A 46 18.23 -0.54 -5.16
CA ARG A 46 19.27 -1.35 -5.80
C ARG A 46 19.65 -2.58 -4.95
N ASP A 47 19.74 -2.41 -3.64
CA ASP A 47 20.04 -3.52 -2.72
C ASP A 47 18.90 -4.56 -2.74
N LEU A 48 17.64 -4.13 -2.70
CA LEU A 48 16.47 -5.01 -2.81
C LEU A 48 16.45 -5.82 -4.11
N VAL A 49 16.75 -5.18 -5.25
CA VAL A 49 16.84 -5.86 -6.55
C VAL A 49 18.01 -6.84 -6.58
N LYS A 50 19.17 -6.45 -6.05
CA LYS A 50 20.38 -7.28 -6.01
C LYS A 50 20.18 -8.54 -5.16
N GLU A 51 19.52 -8.41 -4.02
CA GLU A 51 19.27 -9.52 -3.09
C GLU A 51 18.18 -10.48 -3.58
N GLY A 52 17.29 -10.00 -4.45
CA GLY A 52 16.28 -10.80 -5.12
C GLY A 52 15.09 -11.15 -4.23
N LYS A 53 14.07 -11.74 -4.84
CA LYS A 53 12.78 -12.03 -4.20
C LYS A 53 12.89 -12.95 -2.97
N GLU A 54 13.88 -13.84 -2.94
CA GLU A 54 14.08 -14.81 -1.86
C GLU A 54 14.42 -14.13 -0.52
N ARG A 55 14.85 -12.86 -0.55
CA ARG A 55 15.16 -12.04 0.62
C ARG A 55 14.17 -10.89 0.83
N LEU A 56 13.13 -10.81 0.01
CA LEU A 56 12.13 -9.74 0.08
C LEU A 56 10.94 -10.18 0.94
N MET A 57 10.66 -9.41 1.98
CA MET A 57 9.45 -9.53 2.79
C MET A 57 8.68 -8.21 2.76
N VAL A 58 7.36 -8.30 2.62
CA VAL A 58 6.47 -7.14 2.65
C VAL A 58 5.67 -7.17 3.95
N ILE A 59 5.78 -6.10 4.74
CA ILE A 59 4.94 -5.84 5.92
C ILE A 59 4.21 -4.55 5.63
N SER A 60 2.88 -4.57 5.68
CA SER A 60 2.04 -3.44 5.30
C SER A 60 0.84 -3.35 6.22
N ASP A 61 0.45 -2.11 6.54
CA ASP A 61 -0.85 -1.81 7.15
C ASP A 61 -1.98 -2.02 6.12
N PHE A 62 -3.23 -2.11 6.56
CA PHE A 62 -4.37 -2.35 5.70
C PHE A 62 -5.16 -1.07 5.41
N ASP A 63 -5.76 -0.47 6.44
CA ASP A 63 -6.70 0.63 6.28
C ASP A 63 -6.01 1.88 5.71
N TYR A 64 -6.53 2.37 4.59
CA TYR A 64 -5.99 3.51 3.83
C TYR A 64 -4.55 3.35 3.31
N THR A 65 -3.98 2.14 3.43
CA THR A 65 -2.70 1.77 2.82
C THR A 65 -2.91 0.82 1.65
N LEU A 66 -3.55 -0.33 1.88
CA LEU A 66 -3.99 -1.23 0.82
C LEU A 66 -5.42 -0.90 0.37
N SER A 67 -6.27 -0.49 1.31
CA SER A 67 -7.59 0.05 0.98
C SER A 67 -7.48 1.52 0.56
N ARG A 68 -8.41 1.99 -0.28
CA ARG A 68 -8.41 3.37 -0.76
C ARG A 68 -8.75 4.33 0.38
N PHE A 69 -8.15 5.51 0.38
CA PHE A 69 -8.54 6.61 1.27
C PHE A 69 -9.84 7.29 0.82
N GLU A 70 -9.94 7.54 -0.48
CA GLU A 70 -11.06 8.19 -1.17
C GLU A 70 -11.46 7.39 -2.42
N ASP A 71 -12.74 7.45 -2.75
CA ASP A 71 -13.28 6.92 -4.00
C ASP A 71 -13.06 7.89 -5.18
N ALA A 72 -13.51 7.48 -6.37
CA ALA A 72 -13.36 8.30 -7.59
C ALA A 72 -14.16 9.62 -7.56
N HIS A 73 -15.08 9.78 -6.61
CA HIS A 73 -15.93 10.94 -6.42
C HIS A 73 -15.48 11.82 -5.24
N GLY A 74 -14.37 11.48 -4.57
CA GLY A 74 -13.85 12.19 -3.40
C GLY A 74 -14.56 11.80 -2.09
N GLY A 75 -15.37 10.72 -2.09
CA GLY A 75 -16.00 10.18 -0.90
C GLY A 75 -15.00 9.39 -0.05
N ARG A 76 -15.05 9.58 1.28
CA ARG A 76 -14.21 8.84 2.23
C ARG A 76 -14.56 7.34 2.19
N CYS A 77 -13.60 6.50 1.84
CA CYS A 77 -13.79 5.05 1.88
C CYS A 77 -13.85 4.53 3.33
N TRP A 78 -14.41 3.33 3.49
CA TRP A 78 -14.56 2.69 4.80
C TRP A 78 -13.26 2.05 5.28
N THR A 79 -13.01 2.14 6.58
CA THR A 79 -12.06 1.25 7.27
C THR A 79 -12.65 -0.13 7.47
N THR A 80 -11.82 -1.11 7.86
CA THR A 80 -12.27 -2.41 8.35
C THR A 80 -13.30 -2.28 9.46
N HIS A 81 -13.09 -1.36 10.42
CA HIS A 81 -14.02 -1.11 11.51
C HIS A 81 -15.38 -0.59 11.01
N ASN A 82 -15.38 0.33 10.06
CA ASN A 82 -16.61 0.91 9.50
C ASN A 82 -17.50 -0.14 8.81
N VAL A 83 -16.90 -1.17 8.21
CA VAL A 83 -17.66 -2.30 7.63
C VAL A 83 -18.48 -3.01 8.72
N PHE A 84 -17.90 -3.24 9.89
CA PHE A 84 -18.62 -3.87 11.01
C PHE A 84 -19.62 -2.92 11.65
N ASP A 85 -19.25 -1.66 11.87
CA ASP A 85 -20.14 -0.64 12.43
C ASP A 85 -21.42 -0.48 11.62
N TYR A 86 -21.30 -0.51 10.29
CA TYR A 86 -22.45 -0.43 9.39
C TYR A 86 -23.42 -1.59 9.63
N CYS A 87 -22.92 -2.83 9.64
CA CYS A 87 -23.74 -4.00 9.93
C CYS A 87 -24.35 -3.93 11.34
N THR A 88 -23.58 -3.50 12.34
CA THR A 88 -24.07 -3.39 13.73
C THR A 88 -25.26 -2.43 13.85
N ARG A 89 -25.34 -1.37 13.03
CA ARG A 89 -26.51 -0.47 13.05
C ARG A 89 -27.81 -1.17 12.70
N GLU A 90 -27.76 -2.14 11.79
CA GLU A 90 -28.94 -2.91 11.38
C GLU A 90 -29.32 -3.99 12.41
N PHE A 91 -28.33 -4.66 13.00
CA PHE A 91 -28.57 -5.83 13.87
C PHE A 91 -28.63 -5.52 15.37
N ASP A 92 -27.91 -4.50 15.85
CA ASP A 92 -27.89 -4.08 17.26
C ASP A 92 -27.72 -2.55 17.40
N PRO A 93 -28.82 -1.79 17.34
CA PRO A 93 -28.78 -0.33 17.47
C PRO A 93 -28.20 0.17 18.80
N LYS A 94 -28.31 -0.61 19.89
CA LYS A 94 -27.77 -0.23 21.20
C LYS A 94 -26.25 -0.33 21.20
N LEU A 95 -25.70 -1.37 20.57
CA LEU A 95 -24.25 -1.50 20.39
C LEU A 95 -23.71 -0.43 19.43
N ALA A 96 -24.42 -0.15 18.34
CA ALA A 96 -24.05 0.91 17.40
C ALA A 96 -23.96 2.28 18.09
N ALA A 97 -24.87 2.59 19.01
CA ALA A 97 -24.82 3.81 19.81
C ALA A 97 -23.54 3.87 20.68
N LYS A 98 -23.09 2.74 21.25
CA LYS A 98 -21.83 2.69 22.00
C LYS A 98 -20.62 2.91 21.11
N PHE A 99 -20.58 2.31 19.92
CA PHE A 99 -19.50 2.54 18.95
C PHE A 99 -19.41 4.01 18.57
N LYS A 100 -20.55 4.67 18.32
CA LYS A 100 -20.59 6.10 18.06
C LYS A 100 -20.00 6.92 19.22
N LEU A 101 -20.35 6.62 20.47
CA LEU A 101 -19.79 7.32 21.63
C LEU A 101 -18.27 7.14 21.76
N LEU A 102 -17.76 5.94 21.46
CA LEU A 102 -16.32 5.67 21.45
C LEU A 102 -15.63 6.44 20.32
N TRP A 103 -16.21 6.41 19.12
CA TRP A 103 -15.69 7.16 17.97
C TRP A 103 -15.61 8.65 18.27
N ASP A 104 -16.70 9.25 18.74
CA ASP A 104 -16.76 10.69 19.04
C ASP A 104 -15.78 11.09 20.16
N LYS A 105 -15.40 10.16 21.05
CA LYS A 105 -14.44 10.39 22.13
C LYS A 105 -12.98 10.26 21.69
N TYR A 106 -12.66 9.24 20.87
CA TYR A 106 -11.27 8.85 20.60
C TYR A 106 -10.77 9.23 19.20
N PHE A 107 -11.67 9.55 18.26
CA PHE A 107 -11.31 9.94 16.91
C PHE A 107 -10.91 11.42 16.73
N PRO A 108 -11.46 12.42 17.45
CA PRO A 108 -11.04 13.80 17.31
C PRO A 108 -9.69 14.03 17.99
N ILE A 109 -8.59 13.75 17.28
CA ILE A 109 -7.21 14.09 17.64
C ILE A 109 -6.48 14.52 16.38
#